data_AF-A0A4Y2A2S2-F1
#
_entry.id   AF-A0A4Y2A2S2-F1
#
_cell.length_a   1.000
_cell.length_b   1.000
_cell.length_c   1.000
_cell.angle_alpha   90.00
_cell.angle_beta   90.00
_cell.angle_gamma   90.00
#
_symmetry.space_group_name_H-M   'P 1'
#
loop_
_entity.id
_entity.type
_entity.pdbx_description
1 polymer ?
#
loop_
_entity_poly.entity_id
_entity_poly.type
_entity_poly.pdbx_seq_one_letter_code
_entity_poly.pdbx_strand_id
1 'polypeptide(L)'
;MIPHHKAAKPRPPFEAQNPIKTKNSFQSLIPDAPEIPAIILKTSENYNLILQEITQKFPRTNNTLFRGNIKISAISLEDRNDIIKLLQDKKKRIYSL
;
A
#
# COMPACT_ATOMS: atom_id res chain seq x y z
N MET A 1 -34.14 64.73 -10.76
CA MET A 1 -32.74 64.37 -11.05
C MET A 1 -32.19 63.61 -9.85
N ILE A 2 -31.77 62.36 -10.03
CA ILE A 2 -31.22 61.51 -8.96
C ILE A 2 -29.69 61.69 -8.96
N PRO A 3 -29.02 61.89 -7.82
CA PRO A 3 -27.56 62.00 -7.79
C PRO A 3 -26.92 60.67 -8.17
N HIS A 4 -25.99 60.68 -9.13
CA HIS A 4 -25.17 59.51 -9.44
C HIS A 4 -24.06 59.36 -8.40
N HIS A 5 -24.10 58.30 -7.60
CA HIS A 5 -22.98 57.92 -6.74
C HIS A 5 -21.89 57.22 -7.58
N LYS A 6 -20.67 57.74 -7.56
CA LYS A 6 -19.50 57.10 -8.21
C LYS A 6 -19.04 55.90 -7.39
N ALA A 7 -18.67 54.80 -8.05
CA ALA A 7 -18.13 53.61 -7.39
C ALA A 7 -16.77 53.88 -6.73
N ALA A 8 -16.50 53.20 -5.61
CA ALA A 8 -15.20 53.27 -4.94
C ALA A 8 -14.09 52.67 -5.82
N LYS A 9 -12.90 53.28 -5.80
CA LYS A 9 -11.75 52.80 -6.58
C LYS A 9 -11.28 51.43 -6.05
N PRO A 10 -10.89 50.48 -6.93
CA PRO A 10 -10.33 49.20 -6.50
C PRO A 10 -9.01 49.42 -5.76
N ARG A 11 -8.79 48.61 -4.73
CA ARG A 11 -7.58 48.63 -3.89
C ARG A 11 -6.36 48.29 -4.76
N PRO A 12 -5.22 48.98 -4.60
CA PRO A 12 -3.99 48.59 -5.28
C PRO A 12 -3.62 47.15 -4.88
N PRO A 13 -2.99 46.38 -5.79
CA PRO A 13 -2.57 45.02 -5.48
C PRO A 13 -1.72 45.06 -4.22
N PHE A 14 -2.16 44.35 -3.18
CA PHE A 14 -1.32 44.12 -2.01
C PHE A 14 -0.04 43.48 -2.54
N GLU A 15 1.07 44.21 -2.50
CA GLU A 15 2.39 43.65 -2.76
C GLU A 15 2.46 42.37 -1.95
N ALA A 16 2.57 41.24 -2.66
CA ALA A 16 2.42 39.92 -2.07
C ALA A 16 3.52 39.71 -1.02
N GLN A 17 3.23 40.10 0.22
CA GLN A 17 4.13 39.91 1.34
C GLN A 17 4.23 38.41 1.58
N ASN A 18 5.33 37.87 1.06
CA ASN A 18 5.89 36.55 1.25
C ASN A 18 4.94 35.37 0.98
N PRO A 19 5.24 34.51 -0.03
CA PRO A 19 4.45 33.30 -0.21
C PRO A 19 4.49 32.45 1.07
N ILE A 20 3.31 32.10 1.58
CA ILE A 20 3.18 31.20 2.72
C ILE A 20 3.87 29.89 2.34
N LYS A 21 5.01 29.59 2.99
CA LYS A 21 5.72 28.33 2.80
C LYS A 21 4.96 27.23 3.55
N THR A 22 4.06 26.54 2.87
CA THR A 22 3.41 25.34 3.40
C THR A 22 4.35 24.15 3.25
N LYS A 23 4.82 23.57 4.35
CA LYS A 23 5.53 22.28 4.33
C LYS A 23 4.52 21.15 4.45
N ASN A 24 4.54 20.21 3.51
CA ASN A 24 3.69 19.03 3.55
C ASN A 24 4.14 18.10 4.70
N SER A 25 3.29 17.86 5.69
CA SER A 25 3.56 16.96 6.84
C SER A 25 3.60 15.48 6.48
N PHE A 26 3.14 15.11 5.28
CA PHE A 26 3.08 13.74 4.77
C PHE A 26 4.28 13.34 3.91
N GLN A 27 5.30 14.20 3.76
CA GLN A 27 6.55 13.82 3.07
C GLN A 27 7.24 12.59 3.70
N SER A 28 6.98 12.31 4.99
CA SER A 28 7.48 11.13 5.70
C SER A 28 6.70 9.85 5.42
N LEU A 29 5.63 9.89 4.61
CA LEU A 29 4.83 8.71 4.27
C LEU A 29 5.36 7.93 3.05
N ILE A 30 6.46 8.38 2.44
CA ILE A 30 7.12 7.62 1.39
C ILE A 30 7.92 6.53 2.11
N PRO A 31 7.57 5.24 1.98
CA PRO A 31 8.34 4.17 2.59
C PRO A 31 9.75 4.17 1.98
N ASP A 32 10.79 4.09 2.83
CA ASP A 32 12.21 4.13 2.43
C ASP A 32 12.60 3.00 1.45
N ALA A 33 11.78 1.94 1.35
CA ALA A 33 11.92 0.89 0.36
C ALA A 33 10.55 0.32 -0.04
N PRO A 34 10.36 -0.15 -1.29
CA PRO A 34 9.17 -0.91 -1.67
C PRO A 34 9.12 -2.20 -0.84
N GLU A 35 8.18 -2.26 0.11
CA GLU A 35 7.94 -3.45 0.93
C GLU A 35 7.33 -4.55 0.05
N ILE A 36 7.83 -5.79 0.17
CA ILE A 36 7.29 -6.93 -0.57
C ILE A 36 5.93 -7.29 0.03
N PRO A 37 4.82 -7.17 -0.73
CA PRO A 37 3.48 -7.43 -0.22
C PRO A 37 3.33 -8.87 0.26
N ALA A 38 2.72 -9.07 1.43
CA ALA A 38 2.49 -10.42 1.93
C ALA A 38 1.39 -11.15 1.14
N ILE A 39 1.46 -12.48 1.12
CA ILE A 39 0.44 -13.34 0.53
C ILE A 39 -0.46 -13.85 1.66
N ILE A 40 -1.77 -13.65 1.53
CA ILE A 40 -2.75 -14.17 2.48
C ILE A 40 -3.37 -15.44 1.90
N LEU A 41 -2.96 -16.59 2.40
CA LEU A 41 -3.50 -17.89 2.04
C LEU A 41 -4.72 -18.22 2.91
N LYS A 42 -5.87 -18.44 2.27
CA LYS A 42 -7.08 -18.86 2.97
C LYS A 42 -6.92 -20.28 3.53
N THR A 43 -7.15 -20.45 4.83
CA THR A 43 -7.22 -21.77 5.44
C THR A 43 -8.39 -22.56 4.83
N SER A 44 -8.09 -23.73 4.30
CA SER A 44 -9.03 -24.66 3.65
C SER A 44 -8.55 -26.08 3.89
N GLU A 45 -9.32 -27.09 3.48
CA GLU A 45 -8.82 -28.46 3.48
C GLU A 45 -7.46 -28.53 2.76
N ASN A 46 -6.51 -29.20 3.42
CA ASN A 46 -5.13 -29.39 2.98
C ASN A 46 -4.20 -28.17 3.06
N TYR A 47 -4.56 -27.08 3.75
CA TYR A 47 -3.66 -25.92 3.89
C TYR A 47 -2.32 -26.29 4.55
N ASN A 48 -2.31 -27.23 5.50
CA ASN A 48 -1.10 -27.71 6.18
C ASN A 48 -0.09 -28.32 5.19
N LEU A 49 -0.55 -29.16 4.26
CA LEU A 49 0.30 -29.78 3.24
C LEU A 49 0.90 -28.73 2.29
N ILE A 50 0.10 -27.74 1.92
CA ILE A 50 0.54 -26.65 1.04
C ILE A 50 1.56 -25.76 1.76
N LEU A 51 1.33 -25.48 3.04
CA LEU A 51 2.27 -24.72 3.86
C LEU A 51 3.60 -25.46 4.02
N GLN A 52 3.57 -26.78 4.19
CA GLN A 52 4.77 -27.62 4.21
C GLN A 52 5.53 -27.53 2.88
N GLU A 53 4.84 -27.64 1.75
CA GLU A 53 5.48 -27.52 0.43
C GLU A 53 6.11 -26.14 0.21
N ILE A 54 5.44 -25.06 0.63
CA ILE A 54 5.97 -23.70 0.57
C ILE A 54 7.22 -23.58 1.46
N THR A 55 7.18 -24.12 2.68
CA THR A 55 8.33 -24.08 3.60
C THR A 55 9.52 -24.87 3.06
N GLN A 56 9.28 -25.97 2.33
CA GLN A 56 10.34 -26.77 1.69
C GLN A 56 10.96 -26.08 0.48
N LYS A 57 10.12 -25.51 -0.41
CA LYS A 57 10.59 -24.83 -1.63
C LYS A 57 11.17 -23.45 -1.36
N PHE A 58 10.62 -22.75 -0.38
CA PHE A 58 10.96 -21.37 -0.02
C PHE A 58 11.27 -21.28 1.49
N PRO A 59 12.38 -21.88 1.96
CA PRO A 59 12.70 -22.00 3.39
C PRO A 59 12.94 -20.66 4.08
N ARG A 60 13.14 -19.60 3.30
CA ARG A 60 13.35 -18.24 3.77
C ARG A 60 12.03 -17.46 3.97
N THR A 61 10.87 -18.07 3.71
CA THR A 61 9.57 -17.45 3.96
C THR A 61 9.23 -17.40 5.45
N ASN A 62 8.61 -16.31 5.89
CA ASN A 62 8.01 -16.22 7.22
C ASN A 62 6.51 -16.49 7.12
N ASN A 63 6.02 -17.47 7.86
CA ASN A 63 4.65 -17.95 7.82
C ASN A 63 3.99 -17.76 9.19
N THR A 64 2.93 -16.95 9.25
CA THR A 64 2.24 -16.61 10.52
C THR A 64 0.73 -16.70 10.39
N LEU A 65 0.03 -16.97 11.49
CA LEU A 65 -1.43 -16.91 11.52
C LEU A 65 -1.87 -15.44 11.58
N PHE A 66 -2.72 -15.02 10.63
CA PHE A 66 -3.24 -13.66 10.54
C PHE A 66 -4.75 -13.69 10.25
N ARG A 67 -5.56 -13.25 11.20
CA ARG A 67 -7.03 -13.13 11.07
C ARG A 67 -7.69 -14.42 10.53
N GLY A 68 -7.29 -15.58 11.06
CA GLY A 68 -7.80 -16.88 10.63
C GLY A 68 -7.28 -17.37 9.27
N ASN A 69 -6.29 -16.70 8.67
CA ASN A 69 -5.62 -17.09 7.44
C ASN A 69 -4.12 -17.25 7.69
N ILE A 70 -3.37 -17.82 6.73
CA ILE A 70 -1.91 -17.87 6.80
C ILE A 70 -1.35 -16.66 6.04
N LYS A 71 -0.60 -15.80 6.74
CA LYS A 71 0.20 -14.73 6.14
C LYS A 71 1.58 -15.29 5.81
N ILE A 72 1.95 -15.21 4.54
CA ILE A 72 3.23 -15.65 3.99
C ILE A 72 4.00 -14.41 3.54
N SER A 73 5.16 -14.18 4.14
CA SER A 73 6.08 -13.10 3.80
C SER A 73 7.32 -13.68 3.12
N ALA A 74 7.54 -13.28 1.86
CA ALA A 74 8.70 -13.67 1.07
C ALA A 74 9.85 -12.66 1.22
N ILE A 75 11.09 -13.11 1.01
CA ILE A 75 12.29 -12.24 1.09
C ILE A 75 12.55 -11.51 -0.23
N SER A 76 12.11 -12.10 -1.35
CA SER A 76 12.25 -11.50 -2.68
C SER A 76 10.90 -11.44 -3.40
N LEU A 77 10.80 -10.53 -4.38
CA LEU A 77 9.63 -10.45 -5.24
C LEU A 77 9.50 -11.69 -6.15
N GLU A 78 10.63 -12.31 -6.50
CA GLU A 78 10.69 -13.56 -7.25
C GLU A 78 10.08 -14.72 -6.46
N ASP A 79 10.55 -14.95 -5.22
CA ASP A 79 9.99 -15.95 -4.32
C ASP A 79 8.48 -15.73 -4.13
N ARG A 80 8.07 -14.46 -3.95
CA ARG A 80 6.65 -14.11 -3.85
C ARG A 80 5.86 -14.55 -5.08
N ASN A 81 6.36 -14.25 -6.28
CA ASN A 81 5.66 -14.58 -7.52
C ASN A 81 5.61 -16.09 -7.76
N ASP A 82 6.67 -16.81 -7.43
CA ASP A 82 6.71 -18.27 -7.54
C ASP A 82 5.76 -18.95 -6.55
N ILE A 83 5.64 -18.44 -5.32
CA ILE A 83 4.65 -18.90 -4.35
C ILE A 83 3.23 -18.64 -4.87
N ILE A 84 2.96 -17.46 -5.45
CA ILE A 84 1.66 -17.14 -6.05
C ILE A 84 1.32 -18.12 -7.17
N LYS A 85 2.27 -18.40 -8.07
CA LYS A 85 2.10 -19.35 -9.16
C LYS A 85 1.79 -20.76 -8.63
N LEU A 86 2.55 -21.23 -7.64
CA LEU A 86 2.30 -22.52 -6.99
C LEU A 86 0.88 -22.59 -6.38
N LEU A 87 0.43 -21.52 -5.74
CA LEU A 87 -0.90 -21.46 -5.14
C LEU A 87 -2.02 -21.42 -6.20
N GLN A 88 -1.79 -20.72 -7.32
CA GLN A 88 -2.71 -20.69 -8.46
C GLN A 88 -2.82 -22.06 -9.15
N ASP A 89 -1.71 -22.75 -9.37
CA ASP A 89 -1.68 -24.11 -9.95
C ASP A 89 -2.47 -25.10 -9.07
N LYS A 90 -2.43 -24.91 -7.75
CA LYS A 90 -3.22 -25.68 -6.77
C LYS A 90 -4.66 -25.18 -6.57
N LYS A 91 -5.12 -24.20 -7.37
CA LYS A 91 -6.45 -23.59 -7.31
C LYS A 91 -6.79 -23.02 -5.92
N LYS A 92 -5.80 -22.47 -5.22
CA LYS A 92 -5.98 -21.88 -3.89
C LYS A 92 -6.37 -20.41 -3.99
N ARG A 93 -7.27 -19.98 -3.09
CA ARG A 93 -7.70 -18.58 -3.01
C ARG A 93 -6.71 -17.80 -2.14
N ILE A 94 -6.15 -16.74 -2.71
CA ILE A 94 -5.21 -15.83 -2.05
C ILE A 94 -5.72 -14.39 -2.07
N TYR A 95 -5.28 -13.59 -1.11
CA TYR A 95 -5.45 -12.14 -1.12
C TYR A 95 -4.07 -11.47 -1.06
N SER A 96 -3.91 -10.34 -1.75
CA SER A 96 -2.72 -9.48 -1.67
C SER A 96 -3.04 -8.32 -0.74
N LEU A 97 -2.12 -8.00 0.19
CA LEU A 97 -2.17 -6.81 1.06
C LEU A 97 -1.01 -5.90 0.73
#